data_AF-A0A8I1DS48-F1
#
_entry.id   AF-A0A8I1DS48-F1
#
_cell.length_a   1.000
_cell.length_b   1.000
_cell.length_c   1.000
_cell.angle_alpha   90.00
_cell.angle_beta   90.00
_cell.angle_gamma   90.00
#
_symmetry.space_group_name_H-M   'P 1'
#
loop_
_entity.id
_entity.type
_entity.pdbx_description
1 polymer ?
#
loop_
_entity_poly.entity_id
_entity_poly.type
_entity_poly.pdbx_seq_one_letter_code
_entity_poly.pdbx_strand_id
1 'polypeptide(L)'
;MKKYILFISFAVLVCACTKKDTPVPQSTQLPDLNTVHANLAFNCAHEADHLPALDPKADLLYQYARYLQKRSGPKDFDDIVRYYRIAAAYGHYKANNNAQLLISQELAHSPDPAKEVVDLASKLVEQGIPSGYYNIGHYLETGYGLKQDYEMSLRYFRKAADLGNPDAQYYIGELLAPRDNAPAIAKQMRECATAQGNGKAANMLGADLMTDGFYQEALKAFQKGAESGDTQSAFLLEHAFQGPPKSDALYYLDLASDPERTRRYAQIGKFIDRNDGRNPKVPDIDKIVPLPPAKLPPWDGTFQWQKEQDAAAPPQKPSDEMINEMAKAKHLDPATGLPLAGVQDKTSAEPQPATLAARLPIGTVARTGERCPEDGVWCAALKEGQAGDSERRFLKGDTLPSIIVHESRALPLLDRVIGMRQQTTQVAWRLVSYLDQA
;
A
#
# COMPACT_ATOMS: atom_id res chain seq x y z
N MET A 1 -25.92 77.42 -49.68
CA MET A 1 -26.28 76.32 -48.75
C MET A 1 -24.98 75.60 -48.32
N LYS A 2 -24.76 75.45 -46.99
CA LYS A 2 -23.70 74.70 -46.25
C LYS A 2 -22.23 75.19 -46.42
N LYS A 3 -21.60 75.98 -45.53
CA LYS A 3 -20.97 75.76 -44.17
C LYS A 3 -19.96 74.57 -44.17
N TYR A 4 -18.61 74.65 -44.08
CA TYR A 4 -17.54 75.31 -43.26
C TYR A 4 -16.83 74.33 -42.28
N ILE A 5 -15.47 74.33 -42.27
CA ILE A 5 -14.48 73.94 -41.20
C ILE A 5 -14.15 72.42 -41.10
N LEU A 6 -12.93 71.84 -41.26
CA LEU A 6 -11.51 72.04 -40.84
C LEU A 6 -11.11 71.30 -39.54
N PHE A 7 -10.12 70.38 -39.62
CA PHE A 7 -9.19 69.91 -38.55
C PHE A 7 -8.00 69.20 -39.23
N ILE A 8 -6.81 69.82 -39.34
CA ILE A 8 -5.67 69.93 -38.40
C ILE A 8 -4.99 68.59 -38.08
N SER A 9 -3.71 68.58 -38.45
CA SER A 9 -2.65 67.60 -38.27
C SER A 9 -2.07 67.56 -36.85
N PHE A 10 -1.51 66.41 -36.46
CA PHE A 10 -0.37 66.37 -35.53
C PHE A 10 0.54 65.17 -35.85
N ALA A 11 1.84 65.45 -35.98
CA ALA A 11 2.91 64.48 -36.17
C ALA A 11 3.62 64.23 -34.83
N VAL A 12 4.02 62.98 -34.55
CA VAL A 12 5.20 62.67 -33.70
C VAL A 12 5.87 61.41 -34.24
N LEU A 13 7.20 61.41 -34.11
CA LEU A 13 8.23 60.63 -34.79
C LEU A 13 8.99 59.78 -33.74
N VAL A 14 9.58 58.67 -34.20
CA VAL A 14 10.68 57.84 -33.63
C VAL A 14 10.42 56.96 -32.38
N CYS A 15 10.52 55.63 -32.53
CA CYS A 15 11.73 54.88 -32.13
C CYS A 15 11.64 53.39 -32.51
N ALA A 16 12.73 52.92 -33.09
CA ALA A 16 12.96 51.55 -33.51
C ALA A 16 13.00 50.59 -32.32
N CYS A 17 12.55 49.36 -32.52
CA CYS A 17 13.24 48.17 -32.06
C CYS A 17 13.10 47.09 -33.14
N THR A 18 14.24 46.73 -33.70
CA THR A 18 14.49 45.62 -34.62
C THR A 18 13.75 44.36 -34.17
N LYS A 19 13.08 43.68 -35.12
CA LYS A 19 12.79 42.25 -35.00
C LYS A 19 14.11 41.52 -34.82
N LYS A 20 14.52 41.26 -33.58
CA LYS A 20 15.16 39.99 -33.30
C LYS A 20 14.03 38.98 -33.29
N ASP A 21 14.10 38.03 -34.22
CA ASP A 21 13.40 36.77 -34.06
C ASP A 21 13.85 36.19 -32.72
N THR A 22 13.09 36.44 -31.67
CA THR A 22 13.12 35.58 -30.49
C THR A 22 12.63 34.23 -30.97
N PRO A 23 13.46 33.18 -30.91
CA PRO A 23 12.95 31.83 -31.10
C PRO A 23 11.78 31.68 -30.14
N VAL A 24 10.67 31.14 -30.66
CA VAL A 24 9.61 30.57 -29.82
C VAL A 24 10.32 29.78 -28.71
N PRO A 25 10.10 30.07 -27.42
CA PRO A 25 10.68 29.25 -26.37
C PRO A 25 10.17 27.83 -26.60
N GLN A 26 11.07 26.95 -27.04
CA GLN A 26 10.90 25.51 -26.94
C GLN A 26 10.88 25.18 -25.44
N SER A 27 9.76 25.45 -24.79
CA SER A 27 9.50 25.04 -23.41
C SER A 27 8.20 24.26 -23.34
N THR A 28 8.10 23.29 -24.23
CA THR A 28 7.46 22.01 -23.93
C THR A 28 8.56 20.97 -23.84
N GLN A 29 9.47 21.12 -22.87
CA GLN A 29 10.19 19.93 -22.44
C GLN A 29 9.17 19.11 -21.66
N LEU A 30 8.54 18.17 -22.37
CA LEU A 30 8.01 16.97 -21.73
C LEU A 30 9.08 16.49 -20.74
N PRO A 31 8.70 16.05 -19.52
CA PRO A 31 9.67 15.59 -18.56
C PRO A 31 10.58 14.56 -19.23
N ASP A 32 11.89 14.71 -19.04
CA ASP A 32 12.90 13.84 -19.63
C ASP A 32 12.50 12.38 -19.38
N LEU A 33 12.43 11.59 -20.45
CA LEU A 33 11.95 10.21 -20.38
C LEU A 33 12.79 9.40 -19.38
N ASN A 34 14.09 9.67 -19.25
CA ASN A 34 14.90 8.97 -18.24
C ASN A 34 14.45 9.31 -16.81
N THR A 35 14.09 10.58 -16.56
CA THR A 35 13.54 11.03 -15.28
C THR A 35 12.15 10.43 -15.01
N VAL A 36 11.30 10.32 -16.03
CA VAL A 36 9.99 9.65 -15.92
C VAL A 36 10.18 8.15 -15.63
N HIS A 37 11.07 7.48 -16.34
CA HIS A 37 11.37 6.06 -16.14
C HIS A 37 12.00 5.79 -14.77
N ALA A 38 12.88 6.66 -14.29
CA ALA A 38 13.47 6.56 -12.95
C ALA A 38 12.40 6.69 -11.85
N ASN A 39 11.41 7.57 -12.03
CA ASN A 39 10.28 7.72 -11.09
C ASN A 39 9.31 6.54 -11.12
N LEU A 40 9.29 5.76 -12.21
CA LEU A 40 8.47 4.56 -12.38
C LEU A 40 9.20 3.27 -11.96
N ALA A 41 10.51 3.33 -11.70
CA ALA A 41 11.27 2.15 -11.31
C ALA A 41 10.76 1.57 -9.98
N PHE A 42 10.63 0.24 -9.94
CA PHE A 42 10.37 -0.51 -8.72
C PHE A 42 11.68 -1.14 -8.23
N ASN A 43 11.96 -0.95 -6.95
CA ASN A 43 13.04 -1.65 -6.27
C ASN A 43 12.40 -2.60 -5.25
N CYS A 44 12.76 -3.88 -5.31
CA CYS A 44 12.26 -4.85 -4.34
C CYS A 44 12.77 -4.47 -2.94
N ALA A 45 11.84 -4.18 -2.04
CA ALA A 45 12.07 -4.00 -0.62
C ALA A 45 11.32 -5.10 0.14
N HIS A 46 11.85 -5.52 1.29
CA HIS A 46 11.17 -6.47 2.16
C HIS A 46 10.51 -5.72 3.32
N GLU A 47 9.28 -6.09 3.65
CA GLU A 47 8.53 -5.47 4.76
C GLU A 47 9.32 -5.60 6.06
N ALA A 48 9.97 -6.75 6.29
CA ALA A 48 10.78 -7.02 7.48
C ALA A 48 11.90 -6.01 7.73
N ASP A 49 12.41 -5.34 6.69
CA ASP A 49 13.46 -4.31 6.82
C ASP A 49 12.93 -3.00 7.45
N HIS A 50 11.60 -2.84 7.52
CA HIS A 50 10.92 -1.64 7.99
C HIS A 50 10.10 -1.87 9.27
N LEU A 51 10.24 -3.04 9.92
CA LEU A 51 9.49 -3.38 11.13
C LEU A 51 10.32 -3.15 12.40
N PRO A 52 9.80 -2.42 13.39
CA PRO A 52 10.47 -2.23 14.67
C PRO A 52 10.40 -3.50 15.52
N ALA A 53 11.31 -3.58 16.50
CA ALA A 53 11.23 -4.59 17.55
C ALA A 53 9.94 -4.41 18.38
N LEU A 54 9.35 -5.52 18.82
CA LEU A 54 8.11 -5.53 19.57
C LEU A 54 8.37 -5.56 21.08
N ASP A 55 7.61 -4.77 21.84
CA ASP A 55 7.62 -4.83 23.30
C ASP A 55 7.18 -6.23 23.79
N PRO A 56 7.96 -6.90 24.67
CA PRO A 56 7.63 -8.27 25.09
C PRO A 56 6.30 -8.41 25.83
N LYS A 57 5.87 -7.41 26.61
CA LYS A 57 4.57 -7.45 27.29
C LYS A 57 3.44 -7.26 26.27
N ALA A 58 3.62 -6.37 25.30
CA ALA A 58 2.67 -6.17 24.21
C ALA A 58 2.56 -7.40 23.29
N ASP A 59 3.68 -8.06 23.00
CA ASP A 59 3.70 -9.32 22.23
C ASP A 59 3.00 -10.45 23.00
N LEU A 60 3.15 -10.52 24.33
CA LEU A 60 2.39 -11.46 25.16
C LEU A 60 0.86 -11.23 25.06
N LEU A 61 0.40 -9.97 25.11
CA LEU A 61 -1.01 -9.62 24.92
C LEU A 61 -1.49 -10.06 23.51
N TYR A 62 -0.70 -9.78 22.48
CA TYR A 62 -1.00 -10.18 21.10
C TYR A 62 -1.09 -11.71 20.96
N GLN A 63 -0.10 -12.45 21.45
CA GLN A 63 -0.06 -13.91 21.39
C GLN A 63 -1.26 -14.53 22.12
N TYR A 64 -1.62 -14.00 23.30
CA TYR A 64 -2.78 -14.47 24.04
C TYR A 64 -4.10 -14.21 23.29
N ALA A 65 -4.26 -13.03 22.69
CA ALA A 65 -5.42 -12.74 21.84
C ALA A 65 -5.49 -13.63 20.59
N ARG A 66 -4.35 -13.91 19.94
CA ARG A 66 -4.28 -14.88 18.83
C ARG A 66 -4.71 -16.27 19.29
N TYR A 67 -4.29 -16.70 20.48
CA TYR A 67 -4.70 -17.98 21.05
C TYR A 67 -6.22 -18.04 21.26
N LEU A 68 -6.82 -17.02 21.88
CA LEU A 68 -8.28 -16.94 22.07
C LEU A 68 -9.03 -16.97 20.73
N GLN A 69 -8.55 -16.24 19.73
CA GLN A 69 -9.14 -16.18 18.40
C GLN A 69 -9.04 -17.51 17.64
N LYS A 70 -7.96 -18.28 17.85
CA LYS A 70 -7.73 -19.57 17.18
C LYS A 70 -8.44 -20.76 17.84
N ARG A 71 -8.73 -20.69 19.14
CA ARG A 71 -9.37 -21.79 19.89
C ARG A 71 -10.74 -22.13 19.30
N SER A 72 -11.17 -23.39 19.35
CA SER A 72 -12.54 -23.77 18.93
C SER A 72 -13.63 -23.20 19.86
N GLY A 73 -14.86 -23.08 19.35
CA GLY A 73 -16.03 -22.64 20.10
C GLY A 73 -16.39 -21.16 19.93
N PRO A 74 -17.44 -20.66 20.60
CA PRO A 74 -17.86 -19.26 20.54
C PRO A 74 -16.71 -18.31 20.90
N LYS A 75 -16.67 -17.15 20.23
CA LYS A 75 -15.66 -16.11 20.44
C LYS A 75 -16.28 -14.91 21.11
N ASP A 76 -15.56 -14.40 22.11
CA ASP A 76 -15.78 -13.08 22.67
C ASP A 76 -14.78 -12.15 21.98
N PHE A 77 -15.23 -11.48 20.91
CA PHE A 77 -14.38 -10.59 20.13
C PHE A 77 -14.09 -9.28 20.88
N ASP A 78 -14.93 -8.90 21.85
CA ASP A 78 -14.70 -7.72 22.69
C ASP A 78 -13.55 -7.98 23.68
N ASP A 79 -13.51 -9.18 24.30
CA ASP A 79 -12.35 -9.57 25.11
C ASP A 79 -11.08 -9.69 24.26
N ILE A 80 -11.18 -10.26 23.04
CA ILE A 80 -10.02 -10.40 22.13
C ILE A 80 -9.48 -9.03 21.69
N VAL A 81 -10.35 -8.12 21.23
CA VAL A 81 -9.92 -6.82 20.68
C VAL A 81 -9.28 -5.94 21.76
N ARG A 82 -9.70 -6.05 23.02
CA ARG A 82 -9.08 -5.37 24.17
C ARG A 82 -7.58 -5.59 24.22
N TYR A 83 -7.13 -6.84 24.11
CA TYR A 83 -5.70 -7.15 24.15
C TYR A 83 -4.97 -6.55 22.95
N TYR A 84 -5.60 -6.59 21.77
CA TYR A 84 -5.03 -5.98 20.56
C TYR A 84 -4.91 -4.46 20.66
N ARG A 85 -5.94 -3.78 21.17
CA ARG A 85 -5.95 -2.32 21.41
C ARG A 85 -4.82 -1.91 22.35
N ILE A 86 -4.69 -2.60 23.49
CA ILE A 86 -3.63 -2.32 24.46
C ILE A 86 -2.26 -2.59 23.84
N ALA A 87 -2.04 -3.74 23.19
CA ALA A 87 -0.77 -4.03 22.53
C ALA A 87 -0.43 -3.01 21.42
N ALA A 88 -1.42 -2.60 20.62
CA ALA A 88 -1.25 -1.60 19.58
C ALA A 88 -0.81 -0.23 20.13
N ALA A 89 -1.28 0.15 21.32
CA ALA A 89 -0.85 1.37 22.01
C ALA A 89 0.64 1.35 22.44
N TYR A 90 1.28 0.18 22.43
CA TYR A 90 2.71 -0.02 22.62
C TYR A 90 3.45 -0.28 21.28
N GLY A 91 2.86 0.08 20.14
CA GLY A 91 3.50 -0.05 18.83
C GLY A 91 3.44 -1.45 18.22
N HIS A 92 2.63 -2.36 18.77
CA HIS A 92 2.52 -3.72 18.26
C HIS A 92 1.74 -3.78 16.94
N TYR A 93 2.43 -3.65 15.80
CA TYR A 93 1.81 -3.49 14.48
C TYR A 93 0.89 -4.66 14.07
N LYS A 94 1.24 -5.91 14.42
CA LYS A 94 0.36 -7.07 14.14
C LYS A 94 -0.93 -7.06 14.95
N ALA A 95 -0.87 -6.49 16.16
CA ALA A 95 -2.05 -6.38 17.03
C ALA A 95 -2.94 -5.26 16.51
N ASN A 96 -2.32 -4.15 16.10
CA ASN A 96 -2.99 -3.05 15.43
C ASN A 96 -3.76 -3.52 14.18
N ASN A 97 -3.11 -4.22 13.25
CA ASN A 97 -3.78 -4.77 12.06
C ASN A 97 -4.95 -5.72 12.43
N ASN A 98 -4.77 -6.57 13.44
CA ASN A 98 -5.84 -7.48 13.88
C ASN A 98 -7.01 -6.75 14.57
N ALA A 99 -6.75 -5.70 15.34
CA ALA A 99 -7.80 -4.86 15.90
C ALA A 99 -8.61 -4.21 14.78
N GLN A 100 -7.93 -3.59 13.80
CA GLN A 100 -8.57 -2.99 12.64
C GLN A 100 -9.50 -4.00 11.93
N LEU A 101 -9.02 -5.21 11.68
CA LEU A 101 -9.82 -6.27 11.04
C LEU A 101 -11.08 -6.62 11.83
N LEU A 102 -10.96 -6.82 13.15
CA LEU A 102 -12.12 -7.17 13.99
C LEU A 102 -13.15 -6.03 14.05
N ILE A 103 -12.68 -4.78 14.11
CA ILE A 103 -13.55 -3.60 14.19
C ILE A 103 -14.22 -3.33 12.85
N SER A 104 -13.48 -3.35 11.74
CA SER A 104 -14.02 -3.04 10.40
C SER A 104 -15.00 -4.10 9.90
N GLN A 105 -14.92 -5.33 10.41
CA GLN A 105 -15.88 -6.41 10.14
C GLN A 105 -17.06 -6.42 11.12
N GLU A 106 -17.16 -5.43 12.00
CA GLU A 106 -18.20 -5.33 13.04
C GLU A 106 -18.25 -6.54 13.97
N LEU A 107 -17.14 -7.27 14.11
CA LEU A 107 -17.03 -8.42 15.02
C LEU A 107 -16.80 -7.97 16.46
N ALA A 108 -16.12 -6.84 16.66
CA ALA A 108 -15.85 -6.25 17.95
C ALA A 108 -16.45 -4.86 18.08
N HIS A 109 -16.96 -4.53 19.26
CA HIS A 109 -17.62 -3.26 19.54
C HIS A 109 -16.63 -2.09 19.52
N SER A 110 -17.03 -1.03 18.83
CA SER A 110 -16.42 0.29 18.88
C SER A 110 -17.52 1.35 18.85
N PRO A 111 -17.41 2.44 19.65
CA PRO A 111 -18.35 3.56 19.58
C PRO A 111 -18.33 4.28 18.23
N ASP A 112 -17.17 4.33 17.58
CA ASP A 112 -16.96 4.90 16.26
C ASP A 112 -15.93 4.05 15.49
N PRO A 113 -16.38 2.94 14.86
CA PRO A 113 -15.49 1.97 14.25
C PRO A 113 -14.70 2.59 13.08
N ALA A 114 -15.33 3.48 12.31
CA ALA A 114 -14.73 4.15 11.18
C ALA A 114 -13.57 5.04 11.62
N LYS A 115 -13.76 5.85 12.67
CA LYS A 115 -12.69 6.66 13.24
C LYS A 115 -11.59 5.80 13.86
N GLU A 116 -11.95 4.78 14.63
CA GLU A 116 -10.97 3.98 15.35
C GLU A 116 -9.99 3.27 14.41
N VAL A 117 -10.45 2.67 13.31
CA VAL A 117 -9.55 1.98 12.39
C VAL A 117 -8.65 2.95 11.62
N VAL A 118 -9.14 4.14 11.28
CA VAL A 118 -8.35 5.19 10.65
C VAL A 118 -7.27 5.71 11.61
N ASP A 119 -7.60 5.95 12.88
CA ASP A 119 -6.64 6.35 13.90
C ASP A 119 -5.57 5.26 14.12
N LEU A 120 -5.97 3.99 14.13
CA LEU A 120 -5.08 2.84 14.25
C LEU A 120 -4.13 2.70 13.05
N ALA A 121 -4.64 2.82 11.82
CA ALA A 121 -3.84 2.78 10.59
C ALA A 121 -2.90 4.00 10.47
N SER A 122 -3.36 5.18 10.88
CA SER A 122 -2.55 6.40 10.89
C SER A 122 -1.35 6.28 11.82
N LYS A 123 -1.52 5.66 13.00
CA LYS A 123 -0.38 5.36 13.91
C LYS A 123 0.67 4.46 13.27
N LEU A 124 0.27 3.52 12.41
CA LEU A 124 1.21 2.67 11.67
C LEU A 124 1.95 3.48 10.61
N VAL A 125 1.26 4.37 9.89
CA VAL A 125 1.88 5.31 8.94
C VAL A 125 2.89 6.22 9.64
N GLU A 126 2.53 6.78 10.79
CA GLU A 126 3.43 7.64 11.61
C GLU A 126 4.69 6.90 12.07
N GLN A 127 4.60 5.58 12.27
CA GLN A 127 5.73 4.71 12.62
C GLN A 127 6.49 4.19 11.40
N GLY A 128 6.09 4.56 10.18
CA GLY A 128 6.69 4.08 8.93
C GLY A 128 6.41 2.61 8.62
N ILE A 129 5.39 2.02 9.24
CA ILE A 129 5.05 0.61 9.07
C ILE A 129 4.31 0.42 7.73
N PRO A 130 4.80 -0.47 6.84
CA PRO A 130 4.25 -0.60 5.49
C PRO A 130 2.76 -0.96 5.46
N SER A 131 2.29 -1.81 6.38
CA SER A 131 0.88 -2.19 6.48
C SER A 131 -0.05 -1.01 6.83
N GLY A 132 0.46 0.03 7.50
CA GLY A 132 -0.32 1.24 7.75
C GLY A 132 -0.72 1.95 6.46
N TYR A 133 0.24 2.11 5.56
CA TYR A 133 -0.01 2.69 4.24
C TYR A 133 -0.98 1.83 3.43
N TYR A 134 -0.84 0.51 3.47
CA TYR A 134 -1.76 -0.41 2.79
C TYR A 134 -3.20 -0.27 3.32
N ASN A 135 -3.38 -0.23 4.65
CA ASN A 135 -4.71 -0.13 5.25
C ASN A 135 -5.38 1.23 4.96
N ILE A 136 -4.64 2.34 5.03
CA ILE A 136 -5.17 3.66 4.63
C ILE A 136 -5.54 3.66 3.13
N GLY A 137 -4.71 3.05 2.28
CA GLY A 137 -5.04 2.86 0.86
C GLY A 137 -6.38 2.16 0.66
N HIS A 138 -6.65 1.10 1.43
CA HIS A 138 -7.91 0.37 1.38
C HIS A 138 -9.11 1.20 1.91
N TYR A 139 -8.92 1.97 2.98
CA TYR A 139 -9.98 2.85 3.51
C TYR A 139 -10.32 4.00 2.55
N LEU A 140 -9.34 4.55 1.84
CA LEU A 140 -9.55 5.52 0.77
C LEU A 140 -10.21 4.91 -0.47
N GLU A 141 -9.89 3.66 -0.81
CA GLU A 141 -10.51 2.95 -1.94
C GLU A 141 -12.00 2.69 -1.68
N THR A 142 -12.33 2.28 -0.46
CA THR A 142 -13.70 1.88 -0.07
C THR A 142 -14.54 3.05 0.44
N GLY A 143 -13.92 4.12 0.92
CA GLY A 143 -14.60 5.22 1.60
C GLY A 143 -14.98 4.92 3.06
N TYR A 144 -14.33 3.94 3.70
CA TYR A 144 -14.60 3.57 5.10
C TYR A 144 -13.83 4.46 6.07
N GLY A 145 -14.52 5.38 6.75
CA GLY A 145 -13.92 6.35 7.69
C GLY A 145 -13.14 7.48 7.04
N LEU A 146 -12.73 7.34 5.78
CA LEU A 146 -12.16 8.38 4.95
C LEU A 146 -13.07 8.65 3.75
N LYS A 147 -13.04 9.87 3.21
CA LYS A 147 -13.71 10.15 1.94
C LYS A 147 -13.06 9.31 0.84
N GLN A 148 -13.88 8.64 0.03
CA GLN A 148 -13.39 7.83 -1.07
C GLN A 148 -12.53 8.68 -2.03
N ASP A 149 -11.31 8.21 -2.27
CA ASP A 149 -10.34 8.84 -3.17
C ASP A 149 -9.42 7.77 -3.77
N TYR A 150 -9.77 7.34 -4.98
CA TYR A 150 -9.05 6.27 -5.67
C TYR A 150 -7.61 6.67 -6.05
N GLU A 151 -7.38 7.93 -6.45
CA GLU A 151 -6.04 8.38 -6.82
C GLU A 151 -5.11 8.41 -5.61
N MET A 152 -5.61 8.88 -4.47
CA MET A 152 -4.85 8.86 -3.22
C MET A 152 -4.62 7.44 -2.73
N SER A 153 -5.63 6.58 -2.82
CA SER A 153 -5.50 5.15 -2.49
C SER A 153 -4.33 4.50 -3.23
N LEU A 154 -4.21 4.71 -4.55
CA LEU A 154 -3.10 4.19 -5.34
C LEU A 154 -1.72 4.72 -4.89
N ARG A 155 -1.62 5.96 -4.42
CA ARG A 155 -0.37 6.52 -3.87
C ARG A 155 0.01 5.82 -2.57
N TYR A 156 -0.96 5.58 -1.69
CA TYR A 156 -0.76 4.86 -0.44
C TYR A 156 -0.35 3.40 -0.68
N PHE A 157 -1.03 2.70 -1.60
CA PHE A 157 -0.63 1.34 -1.98
C PHE A 157 0.76 1.33 -2.62
N ARG A 158 1.08 2.29 -3.49
CA ARG A 158 2.42 2.40 -4.08
C ARG A 158 3.49 2.60 -3.02
N LYS A 159 3.25 3.48 -2.05
CA LYS A 159 4.15 3.72 -0.92
C LYS A 159 4.33 2.47 -0.06
N ALA A 160 3.26 1.74 0.24
CA ALA A 160 3.33 0.47 0.96
C ALA A 160 4.19 -0.56 0.19
N ALA A 161 4.04 -0.66 -1.13
CA ALA A 161 4.81 -1.57 -1.97
C ALA A 161 6.30 -1.20 -2.01
N ASP A 162 6.62 0.09 -2.07
CA ASP A 162 8.00 0.61 -2.03
C ASP A 162 8.67 0.40 -0.67
N LEU A 163 7.89 0.35 0.41
CA LEU A 163 8.36 -0.03 1.76
C LEU A 163 8.29 -1.54 2.00
N GLY A 164 7.97 -2.33 0.98
CA GLY A 164 8.09 -3.77 1.02
C GLY A 164 6.83 -4.55 1.41
N ASN A 165 5.68 -3.92 1.64
CA ASN A 165 4.46 -4.64 1.99
C ASN A 165 4.08 -5.63 0.86
N PRO A 166 4.02 -6.95 1.12
CA PRO A 166 3.84 -7.94 0.06
C PRO A 166 2.44 -7.91 -0.56
N ASP A 167 1.42 -7.55 0.21
CA ASP A 167 0.05 -7.40 -0.31
C ASP A 167 -0.07 -6.18 -1.24
N ALA A 168 0.59 -5.08 -0.90
CA ALA A 168 0.67 -3.88 -1.75
C ALA A 168 1.49 -4.14 -3.02
N GLN A 169 2.61 -4.84 -2.93
CA GLN A 169 3.40 -5.25 -4.09
C GLN A 169 2.56 -6.11 -5.03
N TYR A 170 1.82 -7.08 -4.49
CA TYR A 170 0.88 -7.88 -5.28
C TYR A 170 -0.21 -7.01 -5.92
N TYR A 171 -0.90 -6.18 -5.12
CA TYR A 171 -2.00 -5.34 -5.59
C TYR A 171 -1.58 -4.38 -6.72
N ILE A 172 -0.48 -3.63 -6.54
CA ILE A 172 0.04 -2.74 -7.59
C ILE A 172 0.54 -3.56 -8.78
N GLY A 173 1.14 -4.72 -8.54
CA GLY A 173 1.52 -5.66 -9.60
C GLY A 173 0.33 -6.04 -10.49
N GLU A 174 -0.82 -6.38 -9.91
CA GLU A 174 -2.05 -6.69 -10.66
C GLU A 174 -2.52 -5.50 -11.52
N LEU A 175 -2.45 -4.28 -10.99
CA LEU A 175 -2.83 -3.08 -11.75
C LEU A 175 -1.89 -2.79 -12.93
N LEU A 176 -0.61 -3.16 -12.81
CA LEU A 176 0.40 -2.95 -13.84
C LEU A 176 0.53 -4.11 -14.84
N ALA A 177 -0.02 -5.28 -14.51
CA ALA A 177 0.06 -6.50 -15.30
C ALA A 177 -0.55 -6.41 -16.71
N PRO A 178 -1.63 -5.64 -16.97
CA PRO A 178 -2.15 -5.48 -18.32
C PRO A 178 -1.06 -5.02 -19.30
N ARG A 179 -1.10 -5.58 -20.52
CA ARG A 179 -0.06 -5.38 -21.55
C ARG A 179 0.24 -3.91 -21.85
N ASP A 180 -0.79 -3.06 -21.81
CA ASP A 180 -0.70 -1.64 -22.15
C ASP A 180 -0.23 -0.76 -20.97
N ASN A 181 0.02 -1.36 -19.80
CA ASN A 181 0.51 -0.67 -18.60
C ASN A 181 2.03 -0.90 -18.41
N ALA A 182 2.44 -1.74 -17.46
CA ALA A 182 3.85 -1.99 -17.14
C ALA A 182 4.09 -3.45 -16.71
N PRO A 183 3.87 -4.44 -17.60
CA PRO A 183 3.91 -5.87 -17.26
C PRO A 183 5.29 -6.33 -16.74
N ALA A 184 6.38 -5.71 -17.20
CA ALA A 184 7.72 -6.01 -16.68
C ALA A 184 7.89 -5.61 -15.20
N ILE A 185 7.34 -4.46 -14.81
CA ILE A 185 7.34 -4.01 -13.41
C ILE A 185 6.38 -4.87 -12.57
N ALA A 186 5.20 -5.21 -13.13
CA ALA A 186 4.26 -6.12 -12.49
C ALA A 186 4.92 -7.45 -12.11
N LYS A 187 5.67 -8.05 -13.03
CA LYS A 187 6.44 -9.29 -12.79
C LYS A 187 7.45 -9.12 -11.66
N GLN A 188 8.22 -8.02 -11.64
CA GLN A 188 9.17 -7.74 -10.55
C GLN A 188 8.49 -7.60 -9.18
N MET A 189 7.33 -6.94 -9.14
CA MET A 189 6.54 -6.81 -7.91
C MET A 189 6.00 -8.16 -7.44
N ARG A 190 5.47 -8.98 -8.35
CA ARG A 190 5.01 -10.34 -8.04
C ARG A 190 6.15 -11.24 -7.56
N GLU A 191 7.34 -11.15 -8.16
CA GLU A 191 8.56 -11.85 -7.72
C GLU A 191 8.95 -11.44 -6.28
N CYS A 192 8.97 -10.13 -6.00
CA CYS A 192 9.29 -9.62 -4.66
C CYS A 192 8.27 -10.07 -3.60
N ALA A 193 6.98 -9.97 -3.90
CA ALA A 193 5.91 -10.42 -3.00
C ALA A 193 5.96 -11.93 -2.77
N THR A 194 6.27 -12.71 -3.81
CA THR A 194 6.47 -14.17 -3.73
C THR A 194 7.60 -14.55 -2.80
N ALA A 195 8.74 -13.84 -2.90
CA ALA A 195 9.89 -14.05 -2.02
C ALA A 195 9.59 -13.78 -0.54
N GLN A 196 8.55 -12.97 -0.26
CA GLN A 196 8.06 -12.67 1.09
C GLN A 196 6.93 -13.60 1.56
N GLY A 197 6.55 -14.60 0.77
CA GLY A 197 5.51 -15.57 1.12
C GLY A 197 4.08 -15.14 0.78
N ASN A 198 3.91 -14.23 -0.18
CA ASN A 198 2.59 -13.94 -0.75
C ASN A 198 2.20 -15.03 -1.75
N GLY A 199 1.28 -15.92 -1.35
CA GLY A 199 0.87 -17.05 -2.17
C GLY A 199 0.11 -16.67 -3.44
N LYS A 200 -0.70 -15.59 -3.40
CA LYS A 200 -1.43 -15.09 -4.58
C LYS A 200 -0.48 -14.55 -5.64
N ALA A 201 0.54 -13.79 -5.21
CA ALA A 201 1.59 -13.30 -6.09
C ALA A 201 2.36 -14.45 -6.74
N ALA A 202 2.69 -15.49 -5.97
CA ALA A 202 3.39 -16.67 -6.46
C ALA A 202 2.59 -17.45 -7.51
N ASN A 203 1.28 -17.59 -7.28
CA ASN A 203 0.35 -18.18 -8.24
C ASN A 203 0.29 -17.39 -9.55
N MET A 204 0.08 -16.06 -9.46
CA MET A 204 0.00 -15.22 -10.66
C MET A 204 1.33 -15.17 -11.42
N LEU A 205 2.47 -15.11 -10.70
CA LEU A 205 3.80 -15.22 -11.30
C LEU A 205 3.98 -16.55 -12.04
N GLY A 206 3.54 -17.65 -11.44
CA GLY A 206 3.57 -18.97 -12.08
C GLY A 206 2.74 -19.01 -13.36
N ALA A 207 1.55 -18.40 -13.36
CA ALA A 207 0.67 -18.34 -14.52
C ALA A 207 1.27 -17.50 -15.67
N ASP A 208 1.89 -16.36 -15.36
CA ASP A 208 2.61 -15.55 -16.37
C ASP A 208 3.74 -16.36 -17.01
N LEU A 209 4.61 -16.94 -16.18
CA LEU A 209 5.77 -17.73 -16.62
C LEU A 209 5.34 -18.93 -17.46
N MET A 210 4.25 -19.61 -17.07
CA MET A 210 3.68 -20.72 -17.83
C MET A 210 3.18 -20.25 -19.20
N THR A 211 2.49 -19.12 -19.26
CA THR A 211 1.98 -18.53 -20.52
C THR A 211 3.13 -18.16 -21.46
N ASP A 212 4.23 -17.66 -20.91
CA ASP A 212 5.45 -17.30 -21.65
C ASP A 212 6.32 -18.53 -22.02
N GLY A 213 5.97 -19.73 -21.55
CA GLY A 213 6.70 -20.97 -21.82
C GLY A 213 7.90 -21.23 -20.90
N PHE A 214 8.09 -20.46 -19.84
CA PHE A 214 9.10 -20.65 -18.79
C PHE A 214 8.62 -21.66 -17.75
N TYR A 215 8.39 -22.91 -18.17
CA TYR A 215 7.71 -23.91 -17.34
C TYR A 215 8.47 -24.29 -16.07
N GLN A 216 9.80 -24.29 -16.08
CA GLN A 216 10.60 -24.63 -14.90
C GLN A 216 10.56 -23.53 -13.84
N GLU A 217 10.54 -22.27 -14.26
CA GLU A 217 10.35 -21.11 -13.40
C GLU A 217 8.92 -21.05 -12.87
N ALA A 218 7.93 -21.32 -13.72
CA ALA A 218 6.53 -21.43 -13.33
C ALA A 218 6.33 -22.50 -12.23
N LEU A 219 6.90 -23.69 -12.42
CA LEU A 219 6.90 -24.77 -11.44
C LEU A 219 7.45 -24.33 -10.06
N LYS A 220 8.54 -23.56 -10.05
CA LYS A 220 9.11 -23.00 -8.80
C LYS A 220 8.19 -21.96 -8.17
N ALA A 221 7.58 -21.08 -8.98
CA ALA A 221 6.66 -20.07 -8.48
C ALA A 221 5.41 -20.72 -7.86
N PHE A 222 4.81 -21.71 -8.52
CA PHE A 222 3.70 -22.47 -7.95
C PHE A 222 4.11 -23.25 -6.68
N GLN A 223 5.33 -23.81 -6.63
CA GLN A 223 5.83 -24.44 -5.40
C GLN A 223 5.87 -23.43 -4.24
N LYS A 224 6.35 -22.21 -4.50
CA LYS A 224 6.33 -21.11 -3.52
C LYS A 224 4.91 -20.68 -3.15
N GLY A 225 3.97 -20.71 -4.08
CA GLY A 225 2.55 -20.49 -3.81
C GLY A 225 1.99 -21.52 -2.83
N ALA A 226 2.19 -22.81 -3.11
CA ALA A 226 1.77 -23.89 -2.23
C ALA A 226 2.46 -23.85 -0.85
N GLU A 227 3.77 -23.55 -0.81
CA GLU A 227 4.52 -23.30 0.44
C GLU A 227 3.86 -22.18 1.28
N SER A 228 3.44 -21.12 0.58
CA SER A 228 2.78 -19.94 1.13
C SER A 228 1.29 -20.16 1.43
N GLY A 229 0.76 -21.37 1.27
CA GLY A 229 -0.64 -21.68 1.58
C GLY A 229 -1.63 -21.23 0.51
N ASP A 230 -1.21 -21.06 -0.74
CA ASP A 230 -2.12 -20.82 -1.86
C ASP A 230 -2.64 -22.16 -2.42
N THR A 231 -3.92 -22.44 -2.21
CA THR A 231 -4.58 -23.69 -2.65
C THR A 231 -4.56 -23.82 -4.17
N GLN A 232 -4.68 -22.71 -4.91
CA GLN A 232 -4.71 -22.72 -6.37
C GLN A 232 -3.37 -23.20 -6.96
N SER A 233 -2.26 -22.79 -6.37
CA SER A 233 -0.93 -23.25 -6.74
C SER A 233 -0.77 -24.74 -6.51
N ALA A 234 -1.22 -25.26 -5.35
CA ALA A 234 -1.20 -26.70 -5.07
C ALA A 234 -2.07 -27.49 -6.05
N PHE A 235 -3.26 -26.97 -6.37
CA PHE A 235 -4.19 -27.57 -7.33
C PHE A 235 -3.62 -27.59 -8.76
N LEU A 236 -2.98 -26.51 -9.19
CA LEU A 236 -2.32 -26.45 -10.50
C LEU A 236 -1.18 -27.46 -10.58
N LEU A 237 -0.36 -27.56 -9.54
CA LEU A 237 0.73 -28.55 -9.48
C LEU A 237 0.20 -29.99 -9.48
N GLU A 238 -0.89 -30.27 -8.76
CA GLU A 238 -1.57 -31.56 -8.83
C GLU A 238 -1.89 -31.94 -10.28
N HIS A 239 -2.49 -31.03 -11.07
CA HIS A 239 -2.85 -31.29 -12.46
C HIS A 239 -1.64 -31.32 -13.38
N ALA A 240 -0.65 -30.45 -13.18
CA ALA A 240 0.56 -30.44 -13.98
C ALA A 240 1.35 -31.75 -13.86
N PHE A 241 1.43 -32.34 -12.67
CA PHE A 241 2.06 -33.64 -12.45
C PHE A 241 1.25 -34.84 -12.96
N GLN A 242 0.00 -34.66 -13.42
CA GLN A 242 -0.69 -35.71 -14.18
C GLN A 242 -0.06 -35.90 -15.57
N GLY A 243 0.73 -34.92 -16.04
CA GLY A 243 1.36 -34.92 -17.35
C GLY A 243 0.37 -34.67 -18.48
N PRO A 244 -0.42 -33.57 -18.43
CA PRO A 244 -1.42 -33.30 -19.45
C PRO A 244 -0.76 -33.03 -20.81
N PRO A 245 -1.47 -33.24 -21.93
CA PRO A 245 -0.95 -32.89 -23.25
C PRO A 245 -0.85 -31.37 -23.40
N LYS A 246 0.02 -30.89 -24.30
CA LYS A 246 0.19 -29.46 -24.60
C LYS A 246 -1.10 -28.72 -25.02
N SER A 247 -2.12 -29.44 -25.50
CA SER A 247 -3.44 -28.87 -25.80
C SER A 247 -4.19 -28.39 -24.55
N ASP A 248 -3.85 -28.91 -23.38
CA ASP A 248 -4.35 -28.43 -22.09
C ASP A 248 -3.43 -27.32 -21.57
N ALA A 249 -3.57 -26.14 -22.17
CA ALA A 249 -2.71 -24.99 -21.87
C ALA A 249 -2.82 -24.50 -20.41
N LEU A 250 -3.87 -24.91 -19.68
CA LEU A 250 -4.09 -24.45 -18.30
C LEU A 250 -3.17 -25.15 -17.29
N TYR A 251 -2.81 -26.41 -17.55
CA TYR A 251 -2.02 -27.23 -16.62
C TYR A 251 -0.71 -27.74 -17.20
N TYR A 252 -0.41 -27.44 -18.48
CA TYR A 252 0.80 -27.93 -19.13
C TYR A 252 2.06 -27.18 -18.66
N LEU A 253 2.93 -27.88 -17.92
CA LEU A 253 4.27 -27.43 -17.49
C LEU A 253 5.42 -28.28 -18.06
N ASP A 254 5.17 -29.03 -19.14
CA ASP A 254 6.15 -29.94 -19.74
C ASP A 254 6.75 -30.95 -18.73
N LEU A 255 5.89 -31.48 -17.87
CA LEU A 255 6.24 -32.47 -16.86
C LEU A 255 5.79 -33.87 -17.28
N ALA A 256 6.64 -34.86 -16.99
CA ALA A 256 6.22 -36.25 -17.06
C ALA A 256 5.19 -36.55 -15.98
N SER A 257 4.25 -37.44 -16.29
CA SER A 257 3.27 -37.93 -15.32
C SER A 257 3.98 -38.54 -14.10
N ASP A 258 3.63 -38.05 -12.92
CA ASP A 258 4.12 -38.51 -11.62
C ASP A 258 2.93 -38.68 -10.67
N PRO A 259 2.38 -39.91 -10.57
CA PRO A 259 1.21 -40.18 -9.72
C PRO A 259 1.44 -39.89 -8.24
N GLU A 260 2.66 -40.03 -7.74
CA GLU A 260 2.94 -39.79 -6.33
C GLU A 260 3.05 -38.28 -6.03
N ARG A 261 3.68 -37.48 -6.92
CA ARG A 261 3.63 -36.02 -6.80
C ARG A 261 2.20 -35.49 -6.90
N THR A 262 1.44 -36.00 -7.86
CA THR A 262 0.00 -35.69 -8.01
C THR A 262 -0.72 -35.93 -6.68
N ARG A 263 -0.56 -37.12 -6.06
CA ARG A 263 -1.14 -37.46 -4.77
C ARG A 263 -0.71 -36.50 -3.65
N ARG A 264 0.58 -36.14 -3.57
CA ARG A 264 1.10 -35.24 -2.52
C ARG A 264 0.56 -33.83 -2.66
N TYR A 265 0.52 -33.25 -3.86
CA TYR A 265 -0.09 -31.94 -4.08
C TYR A 265 -1.59 -31.93 -3.80
N ALA A 266 -2.32 -32.99 -4.15
CA ALA A 266 -3.72 -33.14 -3.77
C ALA A 266 -3.93 -33.13 -2.24
N GLN A 267 -3.02 -33.77 -1.49
CA GLN A 267 -3.05 -33.75 -0.03
C GLN A 267 -2.67 -32.38 0.55
N ILE A 268 -1.70 -31.69 -0.05
CA ILE A 268 -1.32 -30.31 0.30
C ILE A 268 -2.50 -29.36 0.09
N GLY A 269 -3.14 -29.38 -1.09
CA GLY A 269 -4.30 -28.53 -1.38
C GLY A 269 -5.45 -28.76 -0.40
N LYS A 270 -5.78 -30.02 -0.11
CA LYS A 270 -6.80 -30.37 0.91
C LYS A 270 -6.41 -29.92 2.31
N PHE A 271 -5.14 -29.96 2.66
CA PHE A 271 -4.65 -29.49 3.96
C PHE A 271 -4.79 -27.98 4.09
N ILE A 272 -4.40 -27.23 3.07
CA ILE A 272 -4.53 -25.78 3.02
C ILE A 272 -6.02 -25.39 3.12
N ASP A 273 -6.87 -25.94 2.24
CA ASP A 273 -8.30 -25.64 2.18
C ASP A 273 -9.03 -25.88 3.51
N ARG A 274 -8.81 -27.04 4.15
CA ARG A 274 -9.42 -27.37 5.46
C ARG A 274 -9.01 -26.44 6.59
N ASN A 275 -7.88 -25.76 6.44
CA ASN A 275 -7.30 -24.90 7.46
C ASN A 275 -7.32 -23.42 7.07
N ASP A 276 -7.93 -23.03 5.94
CA ASP A 276 -7.84 -21.70 5.34
C ASP A 276 -8.09 -20.56 6.34
N GLY A 277 -9.14 -20.69 7.17
CA GLY A 277 -9.45 -19.73 8.25
C GLY A 277 -8.39 -19.57 9.35
N ARG A 278 -7.32 -20.37 9.33
CA ARG A 278 -6.16 -20.30 10.23
C ARG A 278 -4.88 -19.85 9.52
N ASN A 279 -4.95 -19.48 8.24
CA ASN A 279 -3.83 -19.08 7.38
C ASN A 279 -2.69 -20.12 7.40
N PRO A 280 -2.95 -21.34 6.90
CA PRO A 280 -1.99 -22.43 6.95
C PRO A 280 -0.83 -22.16 6.00
N LYS A 281 0.35 -22.69 6.35
CA LYS A 281 1.56 -22.66 5.51
C LYS A 281 2.13 -24.07 5.42
N VAL A 282 2.94 -24.32 4.41
CA VAL A 282 3.61 -25.61 4.19
C VAL A 282 5.13 -25.39 4.08
N PRO A 283 5.80 -24.91 5.16
CA PRO A 283 7.22 -24.54 5.10
C PRO A 283 8.15 -25.74 4.88
N ASP A 284 7.65 -26.96 5.08
CA ASP A 284 8.32 -28.22 4.83
C ASP A 284 7.99 -28.81 3.44
N ILE A 285 7.42 -28.02 2.52
CA ILE A 285 6.98 -28.53 1.21
C ILE A 285 8.10 -29.24 0.44
N ASP A 286 9.34 -28.77 0.49
CA ASP A 286 10.46 -29.43 -0.21
C ASP A 286 10.93 -30.70 0.49
N LYS A 287 10.56 -30.91 1.76
CA LYS A 287 10.73 -32.19 2.47
C LYS A 287 9.57 -33.14 2.19
N ILE A 288 8.44 -32.64 1.72
CA ILE A 288 7.25 -33.41 1.37
C ILE A 288 7.27 -33.79 -0.11
N VAL A 289 7.48 -32.84 -1.01
CA VAL A 289 7.40 -32.98 -2.46
C VAL A 289 8.43 -32.07 -3.13
N PRO A 290 9.74 -32.41 -3.06
CA PRO A 290 10.76 -31.64 -3.76
C PRO A 290 10.53 -31.70 -5.27
N LEU A 291 10.79 -30.58 -5.95
CA LEU A 291 10.67 -30.48 -7.40
C LEU A 291 11.65 -31.44 -8.12
N PRO A 292 11.29 -31.97 -9.30
CA PRO A 292 12.23 -32.71 -10.15
C PRO A 292 13.52 -31.89 -10.42
N PRO A 293 14.68 -32.54 -10.57
CA PRO A 293 14.89 -33.98 -10.69
C PRO A 293 15.05 -34.73 -9.34
N ALA A 294 14.83 -34.07 -8.20
CA ALA A 294 14.99 -34.71 -6.90
C ALA A 294 14.06 -35.92 -6.74
N LYS A 295 14.54 -36.99 -6.08
CA LYS A 295 13.69 -38.13 -5.74
C LYS A 295 12.80 -37.77 -4.55
N LEU A 296 11.58 -38.31 -4.53
CA LEU A 296 10.67 -38.09 -3.42
C LEU A 296 11.19 -38.78 -2.15
N PRO A 297 11.28 -38.05 -1.02
CA PRO A 297 11.64 -38.65 0.25
C PRO A 297 10.48 -39.47 0.83
N PRO A 298 10.76 -40.37 1.79
CA PRO A 298 9.71 -40.92 2.66
C PRO A 298 8.94 -39.79 3.33
N TRP A 299 7.62 -39.90 3.39
CA TRP A 299 6.75 -38.93 4.02
C TRP A 299 5.63 -39.64 4.77
N ASP A 300 5.40 -39.23 6.01
CA ASP A 300 4.44 -39.83 6.94
C ASP A 300 3.00 -39.34 6.73
N GLY A 301 2.76 -38.47 5.75
CA GLY A 301 1.44 -37.90 5.45
C GLY A 301 1.06 -36.71 6.36
N THR A 302 2.01 -36.19 7.14
CA THR A 302 1.77 -35.08 8.09
C THR A 302 2.49 -33.81 7.67
N PHE A 303 2.04 -32.67 8.21
CA PHE A 303 2.59 -31.36 7.89
C PHE A 303 3.25 -30.75 9.12
N GLN A 304 4.42 -30.11 8.96
CA GLN A 304 5.11 -29.43 10.06
C GLN A 304 4.18 -28.42 10.76
N TRP A 305 3.41 -27.63 9.99
CA TRP A 305 2.46 -26.67 10.55
C TRP A 305 1.43 -27.35 11.48
N GLN A 306 0.90 -28.51 11.11
CA GLN A 306 -0.06 -29.24 11.93
C GLN A 306 0.58 -29.73 13.22
N LYS A 307 1.79 -30.31 13.13
CA LYS A 307 2.57 -30.75 14.30
C LYS A 307 2.82 -29.59 15.27
N GLU A 308 3.16 -28.42 14.75
CA GLU A 308 3.36 -27.21 15.55
C GLU A 308 2.06 -26.72 16.20
N GLN A 309 0.92 -26.77 15.50
CA GLN A 309 -0.36 -26.41 16.10
C GLN A 309 -0.78 -27.39 17.21
N ASP A 310 -0.55 -28.69 17.02
CA ASP A 310 -0.92 -29.72 17.98
C ASP A 310 0.00 -29.71 19.22
N ALA A 311 1.26 -29.33 19.05
CA ALA A 311 2.24 -29.22 20.14
C ALA A 311 2.23 -27.86 20.85
N ALA A 312 1.55 -26.85 20.30
CA ALA A 312 1.55 -25.50 20.86
C ALA A 312 0.89 -25.46 22.24
N ALA A 313 1.69 -25.22 23.28
CA ALA A 313 1.18 -24.90 24.60
C ALA A 313 0.44 -23.54 24.56
N PRO A 314 -0.67 -23.39 25.31
CA PRO A 314 -1.31 -22.08 25.46
C PRO A 314 -0.30 -21.04 25.95
N PRO A 315 -0.27 -19.83 25.36
CA PRO A 315 0.56 -18.75 25.89
C PRO A 315 0.13 -18.43 27.32
N GLN A 316 1.06 -17.93 28.12
CA GLN A 316 0.75 -17.51 29.48
C GLN A 316 -0.34 -16.46 29.46
N LYS A 317 -1.41 -16.66 30.24
CA LYS A 317 -2.46 -15.66 30.37
C LYS A 317 -1.88 -14.37 30.98
N PRO A 318 -2.01 -13.21 30.32
CA PRO A 318 -1.70 -11.90 30.88
C PRO A 318 -2.38 -11.71 32.25
N SER A 319 -1.64 -11.27 33.28
CA SER A 319 -2.25 -10.97 34.58
C SER A 319 -3.08 -9.69 34.51
N ASP A 320 -4.16 -9.64 35.29
CA ASP A 320 -5.00 -8.43 35.36
C ASP A 320 -4.20 -7.22 35.84
N GLU A 321 -3.22 -7.42 36.72
CA GLU A 321 -2.27 -6.39 37.15
C GLU A 321 -1.46 -5.83 35.98
N MET A 322 -0.89 -6.68 35.12
CA MET A 322 -0.14 -6.24 33.94
C MET A 322 -1.03 -5.50 32.95
N ILE A 323 -2.25 -6.00 32.69
CA ILE A 323 -3.21 -5.34 31.79
C ILE A 323 -3.56 -3.96 32.33
N ASN A 324 -3.87 -3.86 33.63
CA ASN A 324 -4.22 -2.60 34.29
C ASN A 324 -3.05 -1.60 34.27
N GLU A 325 -1.82 -2.05 34.55
CA GLU A 325 -0.61 -1.23 34.47
C GLU A 325 -0.42 -0.68 33.05
N MET A 326 -0.48 -1.56 32.03
CA MET A 326 -0.24 -1.20 30.64
C MET A 326 -1.33 -0.27 30.09
N ALA A 327 -2.60 -0.56 30.36
CA ALA A 327 -3.73 0.27 29.93
C ALA A 327 -3.67 1.65 30.58
N LYS A 328 -3.42 1.72 31.89
CA LYS A 328 -3.29 2.98 32.62
C LYS A 328 -2.16 3.85 32.07
N ALA A 329 -1.00 3.26 31.77
CA ALA A 329 0.14 3.99 31.20
C ALA A 329 -0.11 4.51 29.77
N LYS A 330 -1.17 4.07 29.10
CA LYS A 330 -1.62 4.58 27.80
C LYS A 330 -2.98 5.30 27.86
N HIS A 331 -3.47 5.60 29.07
CA HIS A 331 -4.77 6.24 29.32
C HIS A 331 -5.95 5.49 28.67
N LEU A 332 -5.90 4.16 28.71
CA LEU A 332 -6.92 3.25 28.20
C LEU A 332 -7.72 2.62 29.34
N ASP A 333 -8.98 2.28 29.05
CA ASP A 333 -9.79 1.41 29.88
C ASP A 333 -9.25 -0.03 29.78
N PRO A 334 -8.84 -0.67 30.90
CA PRO A 334 -8.32 -2.04 30.88
C PRO A 334 -9.34 -3.10 30.45
N ALA A 335 -10.65 -2.83 30.58
CA ALA A 335 -11.71 -3.77 30.22
C ALA A 335 -11.98 -3.81 28.72
N THR A 336 -11.81 -2.68 28.02
CA THR A 336 -12.16 -2.54 26.59
C THR A 336 -10.97 -2.24 25.70
N GLY A 337 -9.86 -1.76 26.27
CA GLY A 337 -8.72 -1.20 25.55
C GLY A 337 -9.00 0.15 24.89
N LEU A 338 -10.19 0.74 25.09
CA LEU A 338 -10.58 2.02 24.50
C LEU A 338 -9.97 3.20 25.28
N PRO A 339 -9.72 4.35 24.62
CA PRO A 339 -9.31 5.57 25.32
C PRO A 339 -10.34 6.02 26.36
N LEU A 340 -9.87 6.43 27.56
CA LEU A 340 -10.74 7.00 28.58
C LEU A 340 -11.26 8.39 28.17
N ALA A 341 -12.56 8.63 28.36
CA ALA A 341 -13.20 9.91 28.02
C ALA A 341 -12.60 11.08 28.82
N GLY A 342 -12.30 12.19 28.13
CA GLY A 342 -11.77 13.43 28.74
C GLY A 342 -10.29 13.74 28.50
N VAL A 343 -9.57 12.90 27.73
CA VAL A 343 -8.14 13.11 27.42
C VAL A 343 -7.90 13.64 25.99
N GLN A 344 -8.93 13.72 25.14
CA GLN A 344 -8.77 14.02 23.71
C GLN A 344 -8.37 15.47 23.33
N ASP A 345 -8.09 16.37 24.28
CA ASP A 345 -7.79 17.77 23.93
C ASP A 345 -6.44 18.35 24.38
N LYS A 346 -5.53 17.60 25.05
CA LYS A 346 -4.29 18.24 25.58
C LYS A 346 -2.96 17.48 25.52
N THR A 347 -2.89 16.24 25.01
CA THR A 347 -1.62 15.47 25.02
C THR A 347 -1.16 15.06 23.63
N SER A 348 -0.81 16.04 22.80
CA SER A 348 0.21 15.90 21.75
C SER A 348 1.63 15.99 22.33
N ALA A 349 1.84 15.65 23.61
CA ALA A 349 3.13 15.80 24.30
C ALA A 349 3.24 14.89 25.54
N GLU A 350 3.32 13.57 25.34
CA GLU A 350 4.16 12.73 26.21
C GLU A 350 5.51 12.51 25.50
N PRO A 351 6.65 12.39 26.22
CA PRO A 351 7.96 12.28 25.60
C PRO A 351 8.08 10.92 24.91
N GLN A 352 7.80 10.91 23.61
CA GLN A 352 8.08 9.78 22.73
C GLN A 352 9.61 9.69 22.50
N PRO A 353 10.16 8.48 22.30
CA PRO A 353 11.58 8.32 21.98
C PRO A 353 11.96 9.21 20.78
N ALA A 354 13.14 9.82 20.85
CA ALA A 354 13.57 11.03 20.14
C ALA A 354 13.75 10.90 18.60
N THR A 355 12.95 10.09 17.91
CA THR A 355 13.05 9.87 16.46
C THR A 355 11.72 9.94 15.69
N LEU A 356 10.58 10.28 16.31
CA LEU A 356 9.37 10.62 15.54
C LEU A 356 9.37 12.10 15.17
N ALA A 357 9.38 12.41 13.87
CA ALA A 357 9.35 13.78 13.36
C ALA A 357 8.02 14.44 13.72
N ALA A 358 8.05 15.54 14.48
CA ALA A 358 6.89 16.38 14.73
C ALA A 358 6.34 16.93 13.40
N ARG A 359 5.01 16.91 13.21
CA ARG A 359 4.35 17.39 11.99
C ARG A 359 4.74 18.83 11.67
N LEU A 360 5.00 19.12 10.40
CA LEU A 360 5.34 20.47 9.96
C LEU A 360 4.14 21.41 10.03
N PRO A 361 4.33 22.69 10.44
CA PRO A 361 3.22 23.61 10.64
C PRO A 361 2.46 23.91 9.34
N ILE A 362 1.14 24.08 9.43
CA ILE A 362 0.33 24.60 8.33
C ILE A 362 0.92 25.95 7.88
N GLY A 363 1.00 26.15 6.57
CA GLY A 363 1.69 27.28 5.97
C GLY A 363 3.15 26.98 5.58
N THR A 364 3.70 25.82 5.95
CA THR A 364 5.01 25.35 5.46
C THR A 364 5.04 25.41 3.94
N VAL A 365 6.15 25.92 3.38
CA VAL A 365 6.33 26.09 1.94
C VAL A 365 7.43 25.19 1.42
N ALA A 366 7.17 24.51 0.32
CA ALA A 366 8.14 23.72 -0.44
C ALA A 366 8.02 24.07 -1.93
N ARG A 367 9.05 23.82 -2.73
CA ARG A 367 9.10 24.25 -4.14
C ARG A 367 8.96 23.07 -5.09
N THR A 368 8.47 23.34 -6.29
CA THR A 368 8.54 22.39 -7.41
C THR A 368 9.94 21.78 -7.53
N GLY A 369 10.00 20.45 -7.65
CA GLY A 369 11.22 19.65 -7.74
C GLY A 369 11.74 19.16 -6.38
N GLU A 370 11.31 19.75 -5.27
CA GLU A 370 11.67 19.27 -3.92
C GLU A 370 10.83 18.04 -3.53
N ARG A 371 11.39 17.25 -2.61
CA ARG A 371 10.65 16.17 -1.95
C ARG A 371 9.68 16.78 -0.94
N CYS A 372 8.41 16.40 -1.03
CA CYS A 372 7.36 16.86 -0.15
C CYS A 372 7.75 16.53 1.29
N PRO A 373 7.80 17.52 2.19
CA PRO A 373 8.36 17.31 3.51
C PRO A 373 7.33 16.73 4.50
N GLU A 374 6.03 16.80 4.17
CA GLU A 374 4.93 16.37 5.03
C GLU A 374 3.73 15.85 4.23
N ASP A 375 3.06 14.83 4.76
CA ASP A 375 1.77 14.35 4.24
C ASP A 375 0.72 15.47 4.37
N GLY A 376 0.04 15.83 3.28
CA GLY A 376 -0.98 16.86 3.37
C GLY A 376 -1.59 17.31 2.07
N VAL A 377 -2.53 18.23 2.20
CA VAL A 377 -3.06 19.04 1.11
C VAL A 377 -2.18 20.28 0.98
N TRP A 378 -1.65 20.48 -0.22
CA TRP A 378 -0.77 21.59 -0.55
C TRP A 378 -1.38 22.47 -1.64
N CYS A 379 -1.32 23.77 -1.43
CA CYS A 379 -1.82 24.78 -2.36
C CYS A 379 -0.68 25.50 -3.07
N ALA A 380 -0.69 25.51 -4.40
CA ALA A 380 0.22 26.23 -5.26
C ALA A 380 -0.05 27.74 -5.20
N ALA A 381 0.99 28.52 -4.89
CA ALA A 381 0.94 29.97 -4.94
C ALA A 381 0.90 30.47 -6.40
N LEU A 382 -0.30 30.82 -6.87
CA LEU A 382 -0.54 31.42 -8.18
C LEU A 382 -0.37 32.96 -8.15
N LYS A 383 0.08 33.54 -9.27
CA LYS A 383 0.12 35.00 -9.44
C LYS A 383 -1.26 35.54 -9.79
N GLU A 384 -1.45 36.84 -9.55
CA GLU A 384 -2.68 37.54 -9.91
C GLU A 384 -2.97 37.40 -11.43
N GLY A 385 -4.20 36.97 -11.77
CA GLY A 385 -4.60 36.69 -13.16
C GLY A 385 -4.29 35.27 -13.67
N GLN A 386 -3.62 34.43 -12.88
CA GLN A 386 -3.42 33.01 -13.18
C GLN A 386 -4.52 32.14 -12.57
N ALA A 387 -4.98 31.14 -13.31
CA ALA A 387 -5.91 30.11 -12.83
C ALA A 387 -5.42 28.70 -13.16
N GLY A 388 -5.60 27.73 -12.26
CA GLY A 388 -5.22 26.33 -12.48
C GLY A 388 -5.53 25.49 -11.25
N ASP A 389 -5.31 24.19 -11.33
CA ASP A 389 -5.40 23.30 -10.16
C ASP A 389 -4.38 23.73 -9.12
N SER A 390 -4.85 24.52 -8.17
CA SER A 390 -4.01 25.08 -7.12
C SER A 390 -3.88 24.12 -5.95
N GLU A 391 -4.81 23.21 -5.72
CA GLU A 391 -4.78 22.33 -4.56
C GLU A 391 -4.49 20.88 -4.97
N ARG A 392 -3.51 20.26 -4.32
CA ARG A 392 -3.16 18.85 -4.53
C ARG A 392 -2.76 18.18 -3.24
N ARG A 393 -3.01 16.89 -3.15
CA ARG A 393 -2.61 16.05 -2.02
C ARG A 393 -1.28 15.38 -2.31
N PHE A 394 -0.36 15.40 -1.35
CA PHE A 394 0.97 14.80 -1.46
C PHE A 394 1.30 13.96 -0.23
N LEU A 395 2.03 12.87 -0.45
CA LEU A 395 2.69 12.12 0.60
C LEU A 395 4.13 12.64 0.80
N LYS A 396 4.64 12.50 2.01
CA LYS A 396 6.01 12.80 2.39
C LYS A 396 6.97 11.97 1.53
N GLY A 397 7.88 12.67 0.88
CA GLY A 397 8.80 12.13 -0.10
C GLY A 397 8.30 12.18 -1.55
N ASP A 398 7.05 12.57 -1.83
CA ASP A 398 6.58 12.82 -3.20
C ASP A 398 7.41 13.94 -3.84
N THR A 399 7.68 13.86 -5.15
CA THR A 399 8.32 14.99 -5.84
C THR A 399 7.26 16.02 -6.21
N LEU A 400 7.40 17.25 -5.70
CA LEU A 400 6.42 18.32 -5.94
C LEU A 400 6.45 18.77 -7.41
N PRO A 401 5.34 18.71 -8.14
CA PRO A 401 5.34 18.95 -9.58
C PRO A 401 5.27 20.44 -9.93
N SER A 402 5.55 20.75 -11.20
CA SER A 402 5.08 21.99 -11.85
C SER A 402 3.58 21.87 -12.12
N ILE A 403 2.88 23.01 -12.24
CA ILE A 403 1.46 23.02 -12.63
C ILE A 403 1.25 23.78 -13.93
N ILE A 404 0.18 23.41 -14.64
CA ILE A 404 -0.29 24.17 -15.80
C ILE A 404 -1.17 25.31 -15.28
N VAL A 405 -0.78 26.53 -15.57
CA VAL A 405 -1.57 27.73 -15.26
C VAL A 405 -2.11 28.33 -16.54
N HIS A 406 -3.33 28.85 -16.43
CA HIS A 406 -4.06 29.56 -17.47
C HIS A 406 -3.97 31.04 -17.19
N GLU A 407 -3.51 31.81 -18.18
CA GLU A 407 -3.48 33.26 -18.12
C GLU A 407 -4.41 33.84 -19.19
N SER A 408 -5.23 34.80 -18.77
CA SER A 408 -6.07 35.58 -19.69
C SER A 408 -5.21 36.53 -20.52
N ARG A 409 -5.50 36.62 -21.82
CA ARG A 409 -4.83 37.60 -22.69
C ARG A 409 -5.52 38.96 -22.54
N ALA A 410 -4.79 40.03 -22.84
CA ALA A 410 -5.33 41.40 -22.82
C ALA A 410 -6.53 41.61 -23.78
N LEU A 411 -6.70 40.76 -24.80
CA LEU A 411 -7.84 40.75 -25.71
C LEU A 411 -8.67 39.47 -25.50
N PRO A 412 -9.78 39.53 -24.74
CA PRO A 412 -10.60 38.35 -24.39
C PRO A 412 -11.16 37.60 -25.61
N LEU A 413 -11.31 38.30 -26.74
CA LEU A 413 -11.78 37.71 -27.99
C LEU A 413 -10.81 36.67 -28.55
N LEU A 414 -9.49 36.82 -28.30
CA LEU A 414 -8.49 35.83 -28.72
C LEU A 414 -8.64 34.55 -27.90
N ASP A 415 -8.89 34.64 -26.60
CA ASP A 415 -9.05 33.46 -25.74
C ASP A 415 -10.25 32.60 -26.17
N ARG A 416 -11.29 33.20 -26.78
CA ARG A 416 -12.43 32.47 -27.39
C ARG A 416 -12.10 31.76 -28.70
N VAL A 417 -11.13 32.26 -29.48
CA VAL A 417 -10.81 31.73 -30.82
C VAL A 417 -9.69 30.70 -30.76
N ILE A 418 -8.70 30.89 -29.88
CA ILE A 418 -7.50 30.05 -29.81
C ILE A 418 -7.29 29.37 -28.44
N GLY A 419 -8.27 29.46 -27.53
CA GLY A 419 -8.20 28.93 -26.17
C GLY A 419 -7.30 29.77 -25.25
N MET A 420 -7.46 29.64 -23.92
CA MET A 420 -6.64 30.37 -22.93
C MET A 420 -5.15 30.02 -23.05
N ARG A 421 -4.27 30.98 -22.71
CA ARG A 421 -2.83 30.73 -22.72
C ARG A 421 -2.48 29.76 -21.60
N GLN A 422 -1.93 28.60 -21.95
CA GLN A 422 -1.43 27.62 -20.99
C GLN A 422 0.10 27.71 -20.89
N GLN A 423 0.62 27.69 -19.67
CA GLN A 423 2.06 27.55 -19.43
C GLN A 423 2.31 26.63 -18.23
N THR A 424 3.33 25.78 -18.33
CA THR A 424 3.82 25.00 -17.20
C THR A 424 4.71 25.88 -16.33
N THR A 425 4.34 26.06 -15.07
CA THR A 425 5.01 26.98 -14.14
C THR A 425 5.49 26.25 -12.90
N GLN A 426 6.71 26.55 -12.46
CA GLN A 426 7.20 26.15 -11.14
C GLN A 426 6.52 27.01 -10.08
N VAL A 427 6.02 26.37 -9.03
CA VAL A 427 5.25 27.03 -7.98
C VAL A 427 5.84 26.75 -6.62
N ALA A 428 5.54 27.66 -5.69
CA ALA A 428 5.68 27.39 -4.27
C ALA A 428 4.40 26.70 -3.80
N TRP A 429 4.55 25.48 -3.29
CA TRP A 429 3.49 24.72 -2.65
C TRP A 429 3.44 25.10 -1.18
N ARG A 430 2.25 25.39 -0.64
CA ARG A 430 2.02 25.70 0.76
C ARG A 430 1.12 24.65 1.39
N LEU A 431 1.55 24.03 2.49
CA LEU A 431 0.71 23.11 3.26
C LEU A 431 -0.51 23.86 3.80
N VAL A 432 -1.72 23.39 3.48
CA VAL A 432 -2.98 24.02 3.92
C VAL A 432 -3.75 23.16 4.92
N SER A 433 -3.64 21.83 4.84
CA SER A 433 -4.22 20.90 5.81
C SER A 433 -3.52 19.54 5.76
N TYR A 434 -3.71 18.73 6.80
CA TYR A 434 -3.24 17.34 6.83
C TYR A 434 -4.28 16.39 6.21
N LEU A 435 -3.85 15.23 5.71
CA LEU A 435 -4.74 14.28 5.01
C LEU A 435 -5.82 13.64 5.91
N ASP A 436 -5.60 13.60 7.23
CA ASP A 436 -6.56 13.12 8.23
C ASP A 436 -7.63 14.15 8.61
N GLN A 437 -7.52 15.39 8.11
CA GLN A 437 -8.41 16.52 8.43
C GLN A 437 -9.14 17.09 7.20
N ALA A 438 -8.91 16.52 6.01
CA ALA A 438 -9.37 17.04 4.71
C ALA A 438 -10.14 15.98 3.91
#